data_AF-A0A5S9MJC4-F1
#
_entry.id   AF-A0A5S9MJC4-F1
#
_cell.length_a   1.000
_cell.length_b   1.000
_cell.length_c   1.000
_cell.angle_alpha   90.00
_cell.angle_beta   90.00
_cell.angle_gamma   90.00
#
_symmetry.space_group_name_H-M   'P 1'
#
loop_
_entity.id
_entity.type
_entity.pdbx_description
1 polymer ?
#
loop_
_entity_poly.entity_id
_entity_poly.type
_entity_poly.pdbx_seq_one_letter_code
_entity_poly.pdbx_strand_id
1 'polypeptide(L)'
;MQRNGLSKLNAFAIPAMEAAYRHGGDEWLDALVLYLEGNMKTAMDYIDENLPNMRYMKPDASYLLWLDIRDYQFSQAELKRNLLKKGKVILELGHVYGHEGDGFIRMNLGCPAETVKEGLKRLHQAFTLSLLNKTYTIERTS
;
A
#
# COMPACT_ATOMS: atom_id res chain seq x y z
N MET A 1 2.21 20.54 -30.73
CA MET A 1 1.33 20.09 -29.65
C MET A 1 -0.07 19.85 -30.21
N GLN A 2 -0.45 18.62 -30.59
CA GLN A 2 -1.84 18.17 -30.84
C GLN A 2 -1.81 16.76 -31.50
N ARG A 3 -1.51 15.70 -30.74
CA ARG A 3 -1.64 14.31 -31.23
C ARG A 3 -1.99 13.28 -30.14
N ASN A 4 -2.48 13.72 -28.98
CA ASN A 4 -2.72 12.81 -27.84
C ASN A 4 -4.20 12.48 -27.61
N GLY A 5 -5.12 12.91 -28.48
CA GLY A 5 -6.57 12.65 -28.29
C GLY A 5 -7.18 13.28 -27.03
N LEU A 6 -6.41 14.04 -26.24
CA LEU A 6 -6.81 14.63 -24.95
C LEU A 6 -7.98 15.62 -25.03
N SER A 7 -8.41 16.02 -26.23
CA SER A 7 -9.54 16.93 -26.45
C SER A 7 -10.86 16.22 -26.73
N LYS A 8 -10.87 14.89 -26.90
CA LYS A 8 -12.10 14.11 -27.14
C LYS A 8 -12.08 12.84 -26.31
N LEU A 9 -13.24 12.51 -25.76
CA LEU A 9 -13.44 11.24 -25.05
C LEU A 9 -13.34 10.07 -26.04
N ASN A 10 -12.81 8.93 -25.57
CA ASN A 10 -12.85 7.70 -26.34
C ASN A 10 -14.31 7.18 -26.45
N ALA A 11 -14.55 6.25 -27.37
CA ALA A 11 -15.89 5.73 -27.66
C ALA A 11 -16.59 5.08 -26.45
N PHE A 12 -15.83 4.63 -25.43
CA PHE A 12 -16.37 3.99 -24.24
C PHE A 12 -16.62 4.96 -23.09
N ALA A 13 -16.03 6.15 -23.09
CA ALA A 13 -16.01 6.99 -21.89
C ALA A 13 -17.41 7.47 -21.49
N ILE A 14 -18.21 7.93 -22.46
CA ILE A 14 -19.60 8.37 -22.23
C ILE A 14 -20.48 7.20 -21.75
N PRO A 15 -20.59 6.07 -22.47
CA PRO A 15 -21.46 4.98 -22.03
C PRO A 15 -21.00 4.32 -20.72
N ALA A 16 -19.69 4.20 -20.48
CA ALA A 16 -19.17 3.64 -19.23
C ALA A 16 -19.46 4.54 -18.02
N MET A 17 -19.26 5.86 -18.16
CA MET A 17 -19.55 6.82 -17.09
C MET A 17 -21.05 6.92 -16.82
N GLU A 18 -21.88 6.91 -17.86
CA GLU A 18 -23.34 6.85 -17.72
C GLU A 18 -23.78 5.59 -16.96
N ALA A 19 -23.29 4.41 -17.35
CA ALA A 19 -23.61 3.17 -16.66
C ALA A 19 -23.14 3.19 -15.20
N ALA A 20 -21.92 3.69 -14.94
CA ALA A 20 -21.39 3.80 -13.59
C ALA A 20 -22.24 4.71 -12.69
N TYR A 21 -22.67 5.87 -13.16
CA TYR A 21 -23.48 6.80 -12.36
C TYR A 21 -24.94 6.38 -12.23
N ARG A 22 -25.53 5.74 -13.25
CA ARG A 22 -26.95 5.33 -13.22
C ARG A 22 -27.17 4.01 -12.51
N HIS A 23 -26.18 3.12 -12.51
CA HIS A 23 -26.36 1.72 -12.07
C HIS A 23 -25.28 1.24 -11.10
N GLY A 24 -24.14 1.93 -11.00
CA GLY A 24 -23.03 1.52 -10.15
C GLY A 24 -23.16 1.94 -8.68
N GLY A 25 -24.00 2.94 -8.38
CA GLY A 25 -24.13 3.55 -7.06
C GLY A 25 -24.79 2.67 -6.00
N ASP A 26 -25.78 1.86 -6.38
CA ASP A 26 -26.70 1.31 -5.37
C ASP A 26 -26.25 -0.06 -4.81
N GLU A 27 -25.93 -1.04 -5.65
CA GLU A 27 -25.53 -2.37 -5.14
C GLU A 27 -24.03 -2.60 -5.16
N TRP A 28 -23.37 -2.19 -6.26
CA TRP A 28 -21.96 -2.48 -6.46
C TRP A 28 -21.06 -1.61 -5.57
N LEU A 29 -21.31 -0.30 -5.53
CA LEU A 29 -20.48 0.62 -4.76
C LEU A 29 -20.62 0.36 -3.25
N ASP A 30 -21.84 0.19 -2.76
CA ASP A 30 -22.10 -0.11 -1.34
C ASP A 30 -21.41 -1.42 -0.92
N ALA A 31 -21.53 -2.48 -1.74
CA ALA A 31 -20.83 -3.74 -1.49
C ALA A 31 -19.30 -3.58 -1.55
N LEU A 32 -18.79 -2.78 -2.50
CA LEU A 32 -17.37 -2.51 -2.61
C LEU A 32 -16.84 -1.75 -1.40
N VAL A 33 -17.55 -0.74 -0.89
CA VAL A 33 -17.13 0.02 0.29
C VAL A 33 -16.99 -0.92 1.49
N LEU A 34 -18.01 -1.73 1.79
CA LEU A 34 -17.97 -2.71 2.88
C LEU A 34 -16.81 -3.72 2.70
N TYR A 35 -16.58 -4.15 1.46
CA TYR A 35 -15.48 -5.06 1.15
C TYR A 35 -14.10 -4.43 1.41
N LEU A 36 -13.92 -3.16 1.02
CA LEU A 36 -12.68 -2.41 1.23
C LEU A 36 -12.45 -2.10 2.71
N GLU A 37 -13.51 -1.84 3.49
CA GLU A 37 -13.43 -1.73 4.95
C GLU A 37 -12.93 -3.03 5.59
N GLY A 38 -13.41 -4.18 5.11
CA GLY A 38 -12.93 -5.49 5.53
C GLY A 38 -11.45 -5.72 5.22
N ASN A 39 -11.00 -5.33 4.03
CA ASN A 39 -9.58 -5.35 3.66
C ASN A 39 -8.74 -4.42 4.54
N MET A 40 -9.23 -3.21 4.81
CA MET A 40 -8.57 -2.22 5.67
C MET A 40 -8.41 -2.78 7.08
N LYS A 41 -9.47 -3.34 7.65
CA LYS A 41 -9.45 -3.97 8.97
C LYS A 41 -8.43 -5.12 9.02
N THR A 42 -8.47 -6.01 8.02
CA THR A 42 -7.52 -7.13 7.92
C THR A 42 -6.07 -6.66 7.90
N ALA A 43 -5.79 -5.58 7.18
CA ALA A 43 -4.44 -5.01 7.12
C ALA A 43 -4.01 -4.41 8.46
N MET A 44 -4.86 -3.61 9.10
CA MET A 44 -4.58 -3.01 10.40
C MET A 44 -4.35 -4.08 11.48
N ASP A 45 -5.27 -5.04 11.60
CA ASP A 45 -5.14 -6.15 12.57
C ASP A 45 -3.81 -6.91 12.38
N TYR A 46 -3.47 -7.25 11.14
CA TYR A 46 -2.23 -7.97 10.84
C TYR A 46 -0.98 -7.15 11.18
N ILE A 47 -0.99 -5.84 10.91
CA ILE A 47 0.13 -4.95 11.25
C ILE A 47 0.31 -4.87 12.77
N ASP A 48 -0.79 -4.67 13.51
CA ASP A 48 -0.76 -4.61 14.97
C ASP A 48 -0.19 -5.89 15.59
N GLU A 49 -0.53 -7.05 15.02
CA GLU A 49 -0.06 -8.37 15.50
C GLU A 49 1.39 -8.70 15.09
N ASN A 50 1.82 -8.35 13.88
CA ASN A 50 3.04 -8.90 13.26
C ASN A 50 4.14 -7.87 13.00
N LEU A 51 3.82 -6.58 13.01
CA LEU A 51 4.73 -5.49 12.64
C LEU A 51 4.66 -4.35 13.68
N PRO A 52 5.07 -4.59 14.93
CA PRO A 52 4.88 -3.65 16.03
C PRO A 52 5.62 -2.31 15.88
N ASN A 53 6.63 -2.24 15.00
CA ASN A 53 7.37 -1.02 14.67
C ASN A 53 6.82 -0.30 13.42
N MET A 54 5.75 -0.83 12.81
CA MET A 54 5.05 -0.21 11.70
C MET A 54 3.77 0.42 12.21
N ARG A 55 3.62 1.72 12.03
CA ARG A 55 2.40 2.43 12.39
C ARG A 55 1.62 2.75 11.14
N TYR A 56 0.32 3.01 11.29
CA TYR A 56 -0.53 3.41 10.18
C TYR A 56 -1.37 4.62 10.54
N MET A 57 -1.73 5.40 9.53
CA MET A 57 -2.77 6.41 9.65
C MET A 57 -4.11 5.73 9.33
N LYS A 58 -5.01 5.64 10.32
CA LYS A 58 -6.36 5.12 10.08
C LYS A 58 -7.07 6.05 9.08
N PRO A 59 -7.44 5.56 7.89
CA PRO A 59 -8.06 6.40 6.89
C PRO A 59 -9.56 6.53 7.10
N ASP A 60 -10.10 7.74 6.95
CA ASP A 60 -11.54 8.01 6.90
C ASP A 60 -12.11 7.87 5.48
N ALA A 61 -11.24 7.77 4.47
CA ALA A 61 -11.60 7.62 3.06
C ALA A 61 -10.47 6.94 2.28
N SER A 62 -10.81 6.48 1.07
CA SER A 62 -9.91 5.76 0.14
C SER A 62 -9.62 4.31 0.55
N TYR A 63 -9.10 3.55 -0.42
CA TYR A 63 -8.59 2.19 -0.26
C TYR A 63 -7.06 2.15 -0.15
N LEU A 64 -6.43 3.28 0.19
CA LEU A 64 -4.98 3.44 0.27
C LEU A 64 -4.57 3.60 1.75
N LEU A 65 -3.80 2.65 2.27
CA LEU A 65 -3.29 2.69 3.63
C LEU A 65 -1.91 3.35 3.65
N TRP A 66 -1.75 4.35 4.52
CA TRP A 66 -0.50 5.07 4.71
C TRP A 66 0.25 4.51 5.92
N LEU A 67 1.44 3.97 5.67
CA LEU A 67 2.24 3.24 6.66
C LEU A 67 3.48 4.06 7.01
N ASP A 68 3.62 4.36 8.30
CA ASP A 68 4.80 4.97 8.90
C ASP A 68 5.81 3.88 9.28
N ILE A 69 7.00 3.99 8.71
CA ILE A 69 8.07 3.01 8.87
C ILE A 69 9.34 3.63 9.45
N ARG A 70 9.25 4.84 10.02
CA ARG A 70 10.41 5.59 10.52
C ARG A 70 11.16 4.84 11.62
N ASP A 71 10.47 4.05 12.44
CA ASP A 71 11.06 3.27 13.53
C ASP A 71 11.97 2.13 13.03
N TYR A 72 11.87 1.71 11.77
CA TYR A 72 12.79 0.72 11.18
C TYR A 72 14.14 1.30 10.76
N GLN A 73 14.26 2.63 10.66
CA GLN A 73 15.49 3.34 10.31
C GLN A 73 16.18 2.75 9.07
N PHE A 74 15.40 2.47 8.02
CA PHE A 74 15.94 2.06 6.73
C PHE A 74 16.31 3.28 5.91
N SER A 75 17.47 3.23 5.25
CA SER A 75 17.73 4.12 4.12
C SER A 75 16.79 3.80 2.96
N GLN A 76 16.56 4.76 2.07
CA GLN A 76 15.74 4.58 0.87
C GLN A 76 16.22 3.39 0.00
N ALA A 77 17.53 3.18 -0.10
CA ALA A 77 18.11 2.07 -0.85
C ALA A 77 17.83 0.71 -0.19
N GLU A 78 17.94 0.63 1.14
CA GLU A 78 17.61 -0.57 1.91
C GLU A 78 16.13 -0.91 1.81
N LEU A 79 15.25 0.08 1.96
CA LEU A 79 13.81 -0.09 1.85
C LEU A 79 13.43 -0.65 0.48
N LYS A 80 13.87 -0.02 -0.61
CA LYS A 80 13.64 -0.49 -1.98
C LYS A 80 14.14 -1.91 -2.19
N ARG A 81 15.35 -2.20 -1.71
CA ARG A 81 15.95 -3.54 -1.83
C ARG A 81 15.16 -4.58 -1.04
N ASN A 82 14.76 -4.27 0.19
CA ASN A 82 14.00 -5.18 1.05
C ASN A 82 12.64 -5.50 0.45
N LEU A 83 11.87 -4.48 0.04
CA LEU A 83 10.56 -4.66 -0.61
C LEU A 83 10.68 -5.50 -1.88
N LEU A 84 11.65 -5.20 -2.75
CA LEU A 84 11.79 -5.88 -4.05
C LEU A 84 12.38 -7.29 -3.93
N LYS A 85 13.45 -7.46 -3.16
CA LYS A 85 14.23 -8.72 -3.15
C LYS A 85 13.75 -9.70 -2.08
N LYS A 86 13.29 -9.21 -0.93
CA LYS A 86 12.83 -10.07 0.18
C LYS A 86 11.32 -10.26 0.09
N GLY A 87 10.57 -9.16 0.14
CA GLY A 87 9.11 -9.21 0.11
C GLY A 87 8.55 -9.53 -1.28
N LYS A 88 9.27 -9.21 -2.36
CA LYS A 88 8.73 -9.30 -3.73
C LYS A 88 7.38 -8.57 -3.87
N VAL A 89 7.31 -7.38 -3.26
CA VAL A 89 6.17 -6.46 -3.30
C VAL A 89 6.62 -5.11 -3.80
N ILE A 90 5.74 -4.44 -4.54
CA ILE A 90 5.94 -3.08 -5.03
C ILE A 90 4.91 -2.21 -4.32
N LEU A 91 5.40 -1.19 -3.62
CA LEU A 91 4.60 -0.21 -2.90
C LEU A 91 5.09 1.19 -3.29
N GLU A 92 4.19 2.17 -3.29
CA GLU A 92 4.60 3.55 -3.54
C GLU A 92 5.34 4.09 -2.32
N LEU A 93 6.52 4.67 -2.55
CA LEU A 93 7.31 5.30 -1.50
C LEU A 93 6.77 6.69 -1.21
N GLY A 94 6.69 7.05 0.06
CA GLY A 94 6.08 8.30 0.48
C GLY A 94 6.79 9.54 -0.03
N HIS A 95 8.11 9.47 -0.27
CA HIS A 95 8.92 10.52 -0.89
C HIS A 95 8.36 11.03 -2.23
N VAL A 96 7.62 10.19 -2.98
CA VAL A 96 6.99 10.59 -4.25
C VAL A 96 5.92 11.67 -4.05
N TYR A 97 5.41 11.84 -2.83
CA TYR A 97 4.36 12.79 -2.46
C TYR A 97 4.89 14.08 -1.80
N GLY A 98 6.21 14.22 -1.65
CA GLY A 98 6.85 15.36 -0.98
C GLY A 98 7.76 14.92 0.17
N HIS A 99 8.45 15.90 0.76
CA HIS A 99 9.39 15.67 1.87
C HIS A 99 8.66 15.14 3.12
N GLU A 100 7.41 15.57 3.32
CA GLU A 100 6.54 15.13 4.40
C GLU A 100 6.19 13.63 4.33
N GLY A 101 6.34 13.03 3.15
CA GLY A 101 6.17 11.58 2.95
C GLY A 101 7.44 10.77 3.20
N ASP A 102 8.56 11.38 3.57
CA ASP A 102 9.78 10.65 3.88
C ASP A 102 9.57 9.75 5.11
N GLY A 103 9.98 8.48 4.98
CA GLY A 103 9.73 7.47 6.01
C GLY A 103 8.33 6.85 5.99
N PHE A 104 7.57 7.08 4.93
CA PHE A 104 6.27 6.43 4.72
C PHE A 104 6.25 5.56 3.45
N ILE A 105 5.32 4.61 3.41
CA ILE A 105 4.94 3.84 2.21
C ILE A 105 3.42 3.77 2.08
N ARG A 106 2.92 3.69 0.85
CA ARG A 106 1.49 3.54 0.55
C ARG A 106 1.17 2.14 0.08
N MET A 107 0.16 1.53 0.70
CA MET A 107 -0.35 0.22 0.32
C MET A 107 -1.75 0.34 -0.27
N ASN A 108 -1.93 -0.21 -1.47
CA ASN A 108 -3.23 -0.27 -2.13
C ASN A 108 -3.99 -1.55 -1.70
N LEU A 109 -5.17 -1.37 -1.11
CA LEU A 109 -6.04 -2.44 -0.63
C LEU A 109 -7.27 -2.67 -1.52
N GLY A 110 -7.36 -1.97 -2.65
CA GLY A 110 -8.37 -2.12 -3.70
C GLY A 110 -8.18 -3.38 -4.55
N CYS A 111 -7.96 -4.52 -3.91
CA CYS A 111 -7.70 -5.80 -4.56
C CYS A 111 -8.39 -6.96 -3.80
N PRO A 112 -8.39 -8.19 -4.34
CA PRO A 112 -8.95 -9.35 -3.63
C PRO A 112 -8.34 -9.53 -2.23
N ALA A 113 -9.13 -9.97 -1.25
CA ALA A 113 -8.70 -10.10 0.15
C ALA A 113 -7.50 -11.06 0.29
N GLU A 114 -7.45 -12.10 -0.54
CA GLU A 114 -6.30 -13.01 -0.59
C GLU A 114 -5.02 -12.32 -1.08
N THR A 115 -5.13 -11.36 -2.00
CA THR A 115 -4.01 -10.52 -2.42
C THR A 115 -3.54 -9.60 -1.30
N VAL A 116 -4.46 -9.03 -0.50
CA VAL A 116 -4.11 -8.24 0.69
C VAL A 116 -3.35 -9.10 1.70
N LYS A 117 -3.88 -10.27 2.06
CA LYS A 117 -3.24 -11.20 3.02
C LYS A 117 -1.84 -11.63 2.57
N GLU A 118 -1.68 -11.99 1.31
CA GLU A 118 -0.38 -12.36 0.76
C GLU A 118 0.58 -11.16 0.72
N GLY A 119 0.09 -9.98 0.36
CA GLY A 119 0.86 -8.73 0.38
C GLY A 119 1.38 -8.40 1.79
N LEU A 120 0.56 -8.58 2.82
CA LEU A 120 0.93 -8.37 4.21
C LEU A 120 1.98 -9.37 4.71
N LYS A 121 1.87 -10.65 4.34
CA LYS A 121 2.89 -11.67 4.63
C LYS A 121 4.24 -11.32 4.01
N ARG A 122 4.22 -10.88 2.75
CA ARG A 122 5.41 -10.43 2.03
C ARG A 122 6.01 -9.14 2.59
N LEU A 123 5.15 -8.20 3.00
CA LEU A 123 5.57 -7.00 3.71
C LEU A 123 6.28 -7.39 5.00
N HIS A 124 5.69 -8.29 5.79
CA HIS A 124 6.31 -8.80 7.00
C HIS A 124 7.71 -9.39 6.74
N GLN A 125 7.87 -10.21 5.71
CA GLN A 125 9.19 -10.75 5.31
C GLN A 125 10.21 -9.67 4.94
N ALA A 126 9.77 -8.59 4.27
CA ALA A 126 10.66 -7.48 3.90
C ALA A 126 11.23 -6.74 5.12
N PHE A 127 10.45 -6.63 6.20
CA PHE A 127 10.80 -5.84 7.39
C PHE A 127 11.47 -6.67 8.49
N THR A 128 11.09 -7.93 8.71
CA THR A 128 11.61 -8.75 9.82
C THR A 128 12.97 -9.40 9.54
N LEU A 129 13.21 -9.89 8.31
CA LEU A 129 14.53 -10.43 7.92
C LEU A 129 15.64 -9.36 7.90
N SER A 130 15.28 -8.08 8.00
CA SER A 130 16.24 -6.98 8.09
C SER A 130 16.73 -6.72 9.52
N LEU A 131 15.90 -6.98 10.54
CA LEU A 131 16.24 -6.76 11.95
C LEU A 131 17.23 -7.81 12.47
N LEU A 132 17.11 -9.06 12.03
CA LEU A 132 18.05 -10.12 12.40
C LEU A 132 19.48 -9.79 11.94
N ASN A 133 19.64 -9.28 10.72
CA ASN A 133 20.97 -8.96 10.18
C ASN A 133 21.64 -7.75 10.86
N LYS A 134 20.86 -6.75 11.31
CA LYS A 134 21.42 -5.60 12.06
C LYS A 134 21.92 -6.04 13.44
N THR A 135 21.18 -6.90 14.14
CA THR A 135 21.55 -7.41 15.48
C THR A 135 22.86 -8.21 15.44
N TYR A 136 23.02 -9.11 14.45
CA TYR A 136 24.25 -9.91 14.30
C TYR A 136 25.51 -9.10 13.92
N THR A 137 25.34 -7.91 13.32
CA THR A 137 26.49 -7.08 12.92
C THR A 137 27.06 -6.32 14.13
N ILE A 138 26.22 -5.94 15.09
CA ILE A 138 26.65 -5.20 16.28
C ILE A 138 27.46 -6.10 17.22
N GLU A 139 27.06 -7.36 17.40
CA GLU A 139 27.75 -8.33 18.29
C GLU A 139 29.14 -8.78 17.79
N ARG A 140 29.51 -8.53 16.53
CA ARG A 140 30.84 -8.89 15.98
C ARG A 140 31.87 -7.76 15.99
N THR A 141 31.50 -6.59 16.48
CA THR A 141 32.39 -5.41 16.59
C THR A 141 32.76 -5.09 18.03
N SER A 142 32.56 -6.04 18.95
CA SER A 142 32.94 -5.96 20.37
C SER A 142 34.14 -6.84 20.66
#